data_AF-A0A953CRQ6-F1
#
_entry.id   AF-A0A953CRQ6-F1
#
_cell.length_a   1.000
_cell.length_b   1.000
_cell.length_c   1.000
_cell.angle_alpha   90.00
_cell.angle_beta   90.00
_cell.angle_gamma   90.00
#
_symmetry.space_group_name_H-M   'P 1'
#
loop_
_entity.id
_entity.type
_entity.pdbx_description
1 polymer ?
#
loop_
_entity_poly.entity_id
_entity_poly.type
_entity_poly.pdbx_seq_one_letter_code
_entity_poly.pdbx_strand_id
1 'polypeptide(L)'
;MPKNLGSMTPEELDKFGPLVSRLGEVVVRSVMWWKLRRMRREERKRLPSREKVISMIHSKHKEAKERGLLHYERIYNVSLYVFVLDYDIAVISRHYAVAYRTWEKRFTARQLAVILYESAEDLPQLLGKEFRTTLQALPVWNNADEELKVISGKLNTFLRSNHRLLKQLRSFAGAHRDRDAGKQMEVIENIDPMEIYKLAAELYVGLNLLLTFLLRLVEVLGKSEVMLRHILNTPEFHTRN
;
A
#
# COMPACT_ATOMS: atom_id res chain seq x y z
N MET A 1 -12.11 50.33 -23.75
CA MET A 1 -10.89 49.53 -23.88
C MET A 1 -10.47 49.04 -22.49
N PRO A 2 -10.16 47.75 -22.29
CA PRO A 2 -9.71 47.27 -20.99
C PRO A 2 -8.39 47.95 -20.58
N LYS A 3 -8.32 48.45 -19.34
CA LYS A 3 -7.08 49.04 -18.78
C LYS A 3 -6.00 47.97 -18.70
N ASN A 4 -4.75 48.36 -18.94
CA ASN A 4 -3.58 47.49 -18.78
C ASN A 4 -3.40 47.16 -17.28
N LEU A 5 -3.13 45.90 -16.93
CA LEU A 5 -2.97 45.42 -15.55
C LEU A 5 -1.90 46.20 -14.77
N GLY A 6 -0.90 46.75 -15.47
CA GLY A 6 0.16 47.58 -14.88
C GLY A 6 -0.27 48.98 -14.41
N SER A 7 -1.50 49.42 -14.70
CA SER A 7 -2.02 50.73 -14.28
C SER A 7 -3.14 50.63 -13.24
N MET A 8 -3.32 49.46 -12.60
CA MET A 8 -4.38 49.24 -11.62
C MET A 8 -3.90 49.57 -10.21
N THR A 9 -4.77 50.18 -9.41
CA THR A 9 -4.46 50.47 -8.00
C THR A 9 -4.48 49.18 -7.16
N PRO A 10 -3.83 49.15 -5.98
CA PRO A 10 -3.86 47.98 -5.10
C PRO A 10 -5.28 47.51 -4.72
N GLU A 11 -6.24 48.44 -4.54
CA GLU A 11 -7.65 48.10 -4.28
C GLU A 11 -8.37 47.52 -5.52
N GLU A 12 -7.96 47.88 -6.73
CA GLU A 12 -8.46 47.28 -7.97
C GLU A 12 -7.88 45.86 -8.16
N LEU A 13 -6.63 45.63 -7.77
CA LEU A 13 -5.98 44.31 -7.81
C LEU A 13 -6.60 43.32 -6.80
N ASP A 14 -6.97 43.80 -5.61
CA ASP A 14 -7.56 42.97 -4.56
C ASP A 14 -8.96 42.42 -4.95
N LYS A 15 -9.69 43.16 -5.79
CA LYS A 15 -10.97 42.69 -6.40
C LYS A 15 -10.79 41.49 -7.33
N PHE A 16 -9.59 41.26 -7.87
CA PHE A 16 -9.28 40.08 -8.69
C PHE A 16 -8.80 38.88 -7.85
N GLY A 17 -8.41 39.07 -6.60
CA GLY A 17 -7.96 37.99 -5.70
C GLY A 17 -8.93 36.79 -5.64
N PRO A 18 -10.25 37.00 -5.46
CA PRO A 18 -11.25 35.94 -5.48
C PRO A 18 -11.41 35.26 -6.85
N LEU A 19 -11.18 36.00 -7.94
CA LEU A 19 -11.31 35.49 -9.31
C LEU A 19 -10.09 34.64 -9.70
N VAL A 20 -8.89 35.09 -9.32
CA VAL A 20 -7.63 34.37 -9.47
C VAL A 20 -7.59 33.13 -8.59
N SER A 21 -8.12 33.18 -7.36
CA SER A 21 -8.24 31.99 -6.50
C SER A 21 -9.22 30.96 -7.07
N ARG A 22 -10.38 31.41 -7.59
CA ARG A 22 -11.35 30.53 -8.28
C ARG A 22 -10.78 29.92 -9.56
N LEU A 23 -10.04 30.68 -10.37
CA LEU A 23 -9.37 30.16 -11.56
C LEU A 23 -8.28 29.14 -11.18
N GLY A 24 -7.50 29.43 -10.13
CA GLY A 24 -6.53 28.49 -9.56
C GLY A 24 -7.20 27.19 -9.11
N GLU A 25 -8.31 27.26 -8.39
CA GLU A 25 -9.09 26.08 -7.99
C GLU A 25 -9.62 25.28 -9.19
N VAL A 26 -10.12 25.96 -10.23
CA VAL A 26 -10.64 25.30 -11.45
C VAL A 26 -9.51 24.59 -12.20
N VAL A 27 -8.34 25.21 -12.33
CA VAL A 27 -7.16 24.60 -12.97
C VAL A 27 -6.66 23.42 -12.15
N VAL A 28 -6.50 23.57 -10.83
CA VAL A 28 -6.08 22.49 -9.93
C VAL A 28 -7.08 21.32 -9.98
N ARG A 29 -8.38 21.60 -9.95
CA ARG A 29 -9.44 20.58 -10.10
C ARG A 29 -9.33 19.88 -11.45
N SER A 30 -9.13 20.61 -12.54
CA SER A 30 -9.04 20.05 -13.90
C SER A 30 -7.80 19.15 -14.06
N VAL A 31 -6.65 19.59 -13.57
CA VAL A 31 -5.39 18.82 -13.57
C VAL A 31 -5.52 17.56 -12.69
N MET A 32 -6.06 17.72 -11.48
CA MET A 32 -6.35 16.58 -10.60
C MET A 32 -7.32 15.61 -11.24
N TRP A 33 -8.37 16.09 -11.90
CA TRP A 33 -9.36 15.23 -12.52
C TRP A 33 -8.79 14.45 -13.70
N TRP A 34 -7.89 15.07 -14.48
CA TRP A 34 -7.09 14.37 -15.49
C TRP A 34 -6.19 13.30 -14.89
N LYS A 35 -5.49 13.62 -13.79
CA LYS A 35 -4.63 12.66 -13.08
C LYS A 35 -5.43 11.48 -12.53
N LEU A 36 -6.59 11.75 -11.92
CA LEU A 36 -7.52 10.73 -11.40
C LEU A 36 -8.14 9.89 -12.53
N ARG A 37 -8.46 10.48 -13.69
CA ARG A 37 -8.91 9.73 -14.88
C ARG A 37 -7.81 8.83 -15.44
N ARG A 38 -6.58 9.32 -15.49
CA ARG A 38 -5.42 8.54 -15.92
C ARG A 38 -5.18 7.37 -14.96
N MET A 39 -5.12 7.63 -13.66
CA MET A 39 -5.00 6.60 -12.62
C MET A 39 -6.11 5.56 -12.76
N ARG A 40 -7.37 5.97 -12.95
CA ARG A 40 -8.47 5.03 -13.21
C ARG A 40 -8.22 4.10 -14.38
N ARG A 41 -7.73 4.63 -15.50
CA ARG A 41 -7.47 3.84 -16.70
C ARG A 41 -6.30 2.89 -16.49
N GLU A 42 -5.26 3.33 -15.81
CA GLU A 42 -4.09 2.52 -15.48
C GLU A 42 -4.47 1.40 -14.51
N GLU A 43 -5.16 1.70 -13.41
CA GLU A 43 -5.60 0.70 -12.43
C GLU A 43 -6.58 -0.31 -13.02
N ARG A 44 -7.52 0.13 -13.87
CA ARG A 44 -8.43 -0.80 -14.56
C ARG A 44 -7.69 -1.85 -15.39
N LYS A 45 -6.52 -1.51 -15.94
CA LYS A 45 -5.69 -2.45 -16.71
C LYS A 45 -4.81 -3.32 -15.81
N ARG A 46 -4.38 -2.79 -14.65
CA ARG A 46 -3.43 -3.46 -13.74
C ARG A 46 -4.09 -4.45 -12.79
N LEU A 47 -5.31 -4.17 -12.31
CA LEU A 47 -6.01 -5.01 -11.34
C LEU A 47 -6.15 -6.48 -11.79
N PRO A 48 -6.53 -6.80 -13.04
CA PRO A 48 -6.61 -8.19 -13.49
C PRO A 48 -5.25 -8.92 -13.46
N SER A 49 -4.15 -8.21 -13.74
CA SER A 49 -2.81 -8.79 -13.65
C SER A 49 -2.44 -9.09 -12.20
N ARG A 50 -2.79 -8.20 -11.26
CA ARG A 50 -2.57 -8.41 -9.82
C ARG A 50 -3.36 -9.62 -9.29
N GLU A 51 -4.62 -9.77 -9.70
CA GLU A 51 -5.46 -10.93 -9.35
C GLU A 51 -4.83 -12.26 -9.83
N LYS A 52 -4.27 -12.28 -11.04
CA LYS A 52 -3.55 -13.44 -11.56
C LYS A 52 -2.32 -13.77 -10.72
N VAL A 53 -1.53 -12.76 -10.34
CA VAL A 53 -0.35 -12.97 -9.46
C VAL A 53 -0.78 -13.49 -8.09
N ILE A 54 -1.80 -12.91 -7.47
CA ILE A 54 -2.36 -13.38 -6.19
C ILE A 54 -2.81 -14.84 -6.31
N SER A 55 -3.56 -15.18 -7.35
CA SER A 55 -4.07 -16.54 -7.57
C SER A 55 -2.93 -17.55 -7.77
N MET A 56 -1.90 -17.18 -8.53
CA MET A 56 -0.70 -17.99 -8.74
C MET A 56 0.05 -18.24 -7.43
N ILE A 57 0.32 -17.18 -6.65
CA ILE A 57 1.03 -17.29 -5.36
C ILE A 57 0.20 -18.12 -4.37
N HIS A 58 -1.11 -17.94 -4.35
CA HIS A 58 -2.01 -18.74 -3.50
C HIS A 58 -1.97 -20.23 -3.84
N SER A 59 -1.98 -20.60 -5.13
CA SER A 59 -1.79 -21.99 -5.57
C SER A 59 -0.45 -22.54 -5.07
N LYS A 60 0.64 -21.77 -5.24
CA LYS A 60 1.98 -22.18 -4.81
C LYS A 60 2.13 -22.30 -3.30
N HIS A 61 1.49 -21.41 -2.54
CA HIS A 61 1.39 -21.52 -1.09
C HIS A 61 0.74 -22.84 -0.67
N LYS A 62 -0.40 -23.19 -1.30
CA LYS A 62 -1.10 -24.45 -1.03
C LYS A 62 -0.24 -25.67 -1.36
N GLU A 63 0.40 -25.68 -2.54
CA GLU A 63 1.31 -26.76 -2.95
C GLU A 63 2.49 -26.92 -1.98
N ALA A 64 3.11 -25.82 -1.53
CA ALA A 64 4.23 -25.87 -0.59
C ALA A 64 3.79 -26.43 0.77
N LYS A 65 2.63 -26.00 1.26
CA LYS A 65 2.04 -26.48 2.52
C LYS A 65 1.72 -27.97 2.47
N GLU A 66 1.09 -28.44 1.40
CA GLU A 66 0.77 -29.87 1.21
C GLU A 66 2.02 -30.76 1.16
N ARG A 67 3.15 -30.21 0.70
CA ARG A 67 4.44 -30.89 0.62
C ARG A 67 5.32 -30.73 1.86
N GLY A 68 4.87 -30.00 2.88
CA GLY A 68 5.67 -29.73 4.08
C GLY A 68 6.89 -28.84 3.84
N LEU A 69 6.93 -28.07 2.75
CA LEU A 69 8.05 -27.19 2.42
C LEU A 69 7.94 -25.87 3.19
N LEU A 70 8.25 -25.89 4.48
CA LEU A 70 8.01 -24.78 5.43
C LEU A 70 8.58 -23.43 4.97
N HIS A 71 9.80 -23.44 4.42
CA HIS A 71 10.47 -22.23 3.94
C HIS A 71 9.78 -21.63 2.70
N TYR A 72 9.30 -22.49 1.79
CA TYR A 72 8.54 -22.08 0.62
C TYR A 72 7.16 -21.55 1.02
N GLU A 73 6.46 -22.29 1.89
CA GLU A 73 5.15 -21.89 2.43
C GLU A 73 5.26 -20.48 3.04
N ARG A 74 6.28 -20.23 3.85
CA ARG A 74 6.46 -18.94 4.51
C ARG A 74 6.69 -17.79 3.52
N ILE A 75 7.54 -17.98 2.50
CA ILE A 75 7.75 -16.95 1.48
C ILE A 75 6.46 -16.70 0.70
N TYR A 76 5.74 -17.74 0.29
CA TYR A 76 4.49 -17.58 -0.44
C TYR A 76 3.40 -16.94 0.41
N ASN A 77 3.33 -17.24 1.72
CA ASN A 77 2.37 -16.61 2.63
C ASN A 77 2.63 -15.11 2.77
N VAL A 78 3.89 -14.71 3.02
CA VAL A 78 4.26 -13.28 3.10
C VAL A 78 4.01 -12.59 1.77
N SER A 79 4.36 -13.24 0.65
CA SER A 79 4.08 -12.72 -0.68
C SER A 79 2.59 -12.50 -0.90
N LEU A 80 1.77 -13.50 -0.59
CA LEU A 80 0.32 -13.43 -0.74
C LEU A 80 -0.27 -12.28 0.08
N TYR A 81 0.14 -12.14 1.34
CA TYR A 81 -0.29 -11.04 2.21
C TYR A 81 0.00 -9.67 1.57
N VAL A 82 1.23 -9.46 1.10
CA VAL A 82 1.67 -8.18 0.54
C VAL A 82 0.99 -7.87 -0.80
N PHE A 83 0.78 -8.88 -1.65
CA PHE A 83 0.10 -8.68 -2.93
C PHE A 83 -1.41 -8.43 -2.75
N VAL A 84 -2.06 -9.07 -1.76
CA VAL A 84 -3.45 -8.76 -1.38
C VAL A 84 -3.54 -7.32 -0.85
N LEU A 85 -2.63 -6.92 0.04
CA LEU A 85 -2.55 -5.55 0.54
C LEU A 85 -2.41 -4.51 -0.60
N ASP A 86 -1.51 -4.73 -1.56
CA ASP A 86 -1.34 -3.85 -2.72
C ASP A 86 -2.63 -3.77 -3.57
N TYR A 87 -3.32 -4.89 -3.73
CA TYR A 87 -4.59 -4.95 -4.43
C TYR A 87 -5.68 -4.14 -3.70
N ASP A 88 -5.83 -4.34 -2.40
CA ASP A 88 -6.83 -3.63 -1.58
C ASP A 88 -6.62 -2.12 -1.59
N ILE A 89 -5.36 -1.67 -1.45
CA ILE A 89 -5.04 -0.25 -1.52
C ILE A 89 -5.40 0.32 -2.90
N ALA A 90 -5.12 -0.39 -3.99
CA ALA A 90 -5.46 0.09 -5.33
C ALA A 90 -6.98 0.11 -5.59
N VAL A 91 -7.72 -0.89 -5.10
CA VAL A 91 -9.18 -0.92 -5.18
C VAL A 91 -9.78 0.28 -4.44
N ILE A 92 -9.38 0.52 -3.20
CA ILE A 92 -9.87 1.68 -2.42
C ILE A 92 -9.46 3.00 -3.07
N SER A 93 -8.23 3.10 -3.58
CA SER A 93 -7.76 4.29 -4.31
C SER A 93 -8.60 4.57 -5.56
N ARG A 94 -8.99 3.52 -6.28
CA ARG A 94 -9.91 3.64 -7.41
C ARG A 94 -11.29 4.11 -6.94
N HIS A 95 -11.81 3.58 -5.84
CA HIS A 95 -13.10 4.00 -5.27
C HIS A 95 -13.11 5.49 -4.91
N TYR A 96 -12.03 6.00 -4.31
CA TYR A 96 -11.91 7.43 -4.07
C TYR A 96 -11.81 8.26 -5.34
N ALA A 97 -11.07 7.80 -6.34
CA ALA A 97 -10.94 8.51 -7.62
C ALA A 97 -12.27 8.65 -8.38
N VAL A 98 -13.27 7.82 -8.06
CA VAL A 98 -14.64 7.91 -8.59
C VAL A 98 -15.65 8.48 -7.61
N ALA A 99 -15.32 8.62 -6.33
CA ALA A 99 -16.25 9.13 -5.32
C ALA A 99 -16.61 10.59 -5.62
N TYR A 100 -17.91 10.86 -5.69
CA TYR A 100 -18.41 12.20 -5.98
C TYR A 100 -18.81 12.92 -4.71
N ARG A 101 -19.45 12.18 -3.78
CA ARG A 101 -19.98 12.76 -2.55
C ARG A 101 -18.90 12.85 -1.48
N THR A 102 -18.94 13.90 -0.67
CA THR A 102 -18.00 14.10 0.44
C THR A 102 -18.00 12.91 1.40
N TRP A 103 -19.18 12.36 1.69
CA TRP A 103 -19.31 11.19 2.56
C TRP A 103 -18.62 9.94 1.99
N GLU A 104 -18.75 9.68 0.69
CA GLU A 104 -18.08 8.55 0.01
C GLU A 104 -16.56 8.70 0.10
N LYS A 105 -16.04 9.90 -0.15
CA LYS A 105 -14.60 10.19 -0.02
C LYS A 105 -14.11 9.95 1.39
N ARG A 106 -14.82 10.47 2.41
CA ARG A 106 -14.53 10.24 3.82
C ARG A 106 -14.61 8.77 4.18
N PHE A 107 -15.58 8.02 3.67
CA PHE A 107 -15.69 6.58 3.87
C PHE A 107 -14.47 5.85 3.30
N THR A 108 -14.10 6.09 2.05
CA THR A 108 -12.91 5.47 1.44
C THR A 108 -11.62 5.82 2.18
N ALA A 109 -11.48 7.05 2.65
CA ALA A 109 -10.34 7.49 3.45
C ALA A 109 -10.26 6.75 4.79
N ARG A 110 -11.39 6.52 5.47
CA ARG A 110 -11.42 5.74 6.72
C ARG A 110 -11.00 4.29 6.49
N GLN A 111 -11.51 3.66 5.44
CA GLN A 111 -11.10 2.29 5.09
C GLN A 111 -9.62 2.21 4.74
N LEU A 112 -9.11 3.18 3.97
CA LEU A 112 -7.68 3.27 3.66
C LEU A 112 -6.85 3.44 4.93
N ALA A 113 -7.24 4.34 5.84
CA ALA A 113 -6.52 4.57 7.08
C ALA A 113 -6.42 3.31 7.95
N VAL A 114 -7.47 2.47 7.98
CA VAL A 114 -7.43 1.16 8.65
C VAL A 114 -6.39 0.26 8.00
N ILE A 115 -6.45 0.10 6.68
CA ILE A 115 -5.49 -0.74 5.95
C ILE A 115 -4.04 -0.27 6.17
N LEU A 116 -3.80 1.04 6.10
CA LEU A 116 -2.48 1.62 6.34
C LEU A 116 -1.99 1.35 7.78
N TYR A 117 -2.88 1.44 8.77
CA TYR A 117 -2.56 1.16 10.16
C TYR A 117 -2.19 -0.32 10.37
N GLU A 118 -3.08 -1.24 10.00
CA GLU A 118 -2.87 -2.67 10.24
C GLU A 118 -1.64 -3.17 9.47
N SER A 119 -1.49 -2.77 8.20
CA SER A 119 -0.31 -3.15 7.42
C SER A 119 0.99 -2.60 7.97
N ALA A 120 1.02 -1.38 8.48
CA ALA A 120 2.22 -0.80 9.08
C ALA A 120 2.65 -1.53 10.37
N GLU A 121 1.70 -2.06 11.14
CA GLU A 121 1.95 -2.87 12.33
C GLU A 121 2.33 -4.33 12.00
N ASP A 122 1.69 -4.92 10.98
CA ASP A 122 1.85 -6.35 10.65
C ASP A 122 3.09 -6.62 9.81
N LEU A 123 3.46 -5.73 8.88
CA LEU A 123 4.60 -5.94 7.99
C LEU A 123 5.93 -6.15 8.74
N PRO A 124 6.28 -5.36 9.79
CA PRO A 124 7.48 -5.62 10.58
C PRO A 124 7.49 -7.00 11.24
N GLN A 125 6.32 -7.49 11.66
CA GLN A 125 6.19 -8.81 12.29
C GLN A 125 6.35 -9.93 11.25
N LEU A 126 5.71 -9.79 10.09
CA LEU A 126 5.81 -10.73 8.97
C LEU A 126 7.24 -10.82 8.42
N LEU A 127 7.96 -9.70 8.35
CA LEU A 127 9.36 -9.61 7.88
C LEU A 127 10.39 -9.80 9.00
N GLY A 128 9.94 -10.32 10.15
CA GLY A 128 10.74 -10.53 11.34
C GLY A 128 11.73 -11.69 11.24
N LYS A 129 12.13 -12.21 12.41
CA LYS A 129 13.16 -13.24 12.56
C LYS A 129 12.89 -14.47 11.69
N GLU A 130 11.67 -15.00 11.75
CA GLU A 130 11.26 -16.23 11.06
C GLU A 130 11.37 -16.14 9.53
N PHE A 131 11.08 -14.97 8.97
CA PHE A 131 11.23 -14.73 7.54
C PHE A 131 12.70 -14.61 7.15
N ARG A 132 13.51 -13.92 7.95
CA ARG A 132 14.96 -13.81 7.71
C ARG A 132 15.67 -15.17 7.79
N THR A 133 15.33 -15.98 8.79
CA THR A 133 15.82 -17.37 8.88
C THR A 133 15.46 -18.17 7.63
N THR A 134 14.27 -17.93 7.06
CA THR A 134 13.85 -18.58 5.82
C THR A 134 14.65 -18.12 4.61
N LEU A 135 14.99 -16.83 4.52
CA LEU A 135 15.86 -16.32 3.45
C LEU A 135 17.26 -16.95 3.52
N GLN A 136 17.79 -17.12 4.73
CA GLN A 136 19.11 -17.72 4.95
C GLN A 136 19.15 -19.23 4.65
N ALA A 137 18.01 -19.92 4.81
CA ALA A 137 17.89 -21.35 4.53
C ALA A 137 17.76 -21.69 3.04
N LEU A 138 17.52 -20.70 2.18
CA LEU A 138 17.27 -20.90 0.77
C LEU A 138 18.40 -20.31 -0.09
N PRO A 139 18.79 -20.97 -1.19
CA PRO A 139 19.83 -20.46 -2.08
C PRO A 139 19.24 -19.38 -3.00
N VAL A 140 18.92 -18.21 -2.43
CA VAL A 140 18.32 -17.07 -3.14
C VAL A 140 19.38 -16.24 -3.88
N TRP A 141 19.83 -15.13 -3.31
CA TRP A 141 20.92 -14.33 -3.85
C TRP A 141 21.70 -13.64 -2.75
N ASN A 142 22.94 -13.29 -3.06
CA ASN A 142 23.82 -12.54 -2.16
C ASN A 142 23.21 -11.17 -1.89
N ASN A 143 23.14 -10.77 -0.62
CA ASN A 143 22.63 -9.49 -0.13
C ASN A 143 21.09 -9.36 0.04
N ALA A 144 20.34 -10.47 0.04
CA ALA A 144 18.89 -10.42 0.29
C ALA A 144 18.54 -9.82 1.67
N ASP A 145 19.36 -10.08 2.69
CA ASP A 145 19.17 -9.55 4.05
C ASP A 145 19.39 -8.03 4.11
N GLU A 146 20.40 -7.51 3.42
CA GLU A 146 20.69 -6.07 3.32
C GLU A 146 19.55 -5.34 2.61
N GLU A 147 19.03 -5.91 1.53
CA GLU A 147 17.88 -5.33 0.81
C GLU A 147 16.64 -5.31 1.70
N LEU A 148 16.34 -6.43 2.38
CA LEU A 148 15.22 -6.50 3.32
C LEU A 148 15.37 -5.49 4.47
N LYS A 149 16.59 -5.24 4.95
CA LYS A 149 16.88 -4.23 5.96
C LYS A 149 16.54 -2.82 5.47
N VAL A 150 16.89 -2.48 4.24
CA VAL A 150 16.52 -1.19 3.62
C VAL A 150 15.00 -1.05 3.52
N ILE A 151 14.31 -2.10 3.03
CA ILE A 151 12.85 -2.13 2.92
C ILE A 151 12.19 -1.94 4.29
N SER A 152 12.62 -2.74 5.28
CA SER A 152 12.11 -2.67 6.66
C SER A 152 12.34 -1.28 7.27
N GLY A 153 13.47 -0.64 6.96
CA GLY A 153 13.76 0.73 7.37
C GLY A 153 12.71 1.72 6.88
N LYS A 154 12.35 1.67 5.59
CA LYS A 154 11.33 2.55 4.99
C LYS A 154 9.94 2.34 5.61
N LEU A 155 9.54 1.08 5.79
CA LEU A 155 8.25 0.74 6.42
C LEU A 155 8.19 1.22 7.88
N ASN A 156 9.27 1.02 8.64
CA ASN A 156 9.36 1.50 10.02
C ASN A 156 9.35 3.03 10.13
N THR A 157 9.99 3.74 9.20
CA THR A 157 9.91 5.20 9.13
C THR A 157 8.47 5.65 8.92
N PHE A 158 7.74 5.04 7.98
CA PHE A 158 6.33 5.33 7.75
C PHE A 158 5.49 5.12 9.02
N LEU A 159 5.63 3.95 9.67
CA LEU A 159 4.91 3.64 10.89
C LEU A 159 5.17 4.69 11.97
N ARG A 160 6.44 4.98 12.28
CA ARG A 160 6.80 5.92 13.37
C ARG A 160 6.25 7.32 13.14
N SER A 161 6.31 7.81 11.89
CA SER A 161 5.83 9.16 11.55
C SER A 161 4.30 9.27 11.64
N ASN A 162 3.58 8.19 11.35
CA ASN A 162 2.13 8.25 11.11
C ASN A 162 1.28 7.47 12.14
N HIS A 163 1.89 6.69 13.03
CA HIS A 163 1.20 5.78 13.95
C HIS A 163 0.12 6.46 14.79
N ARG A 164 0.39 7.64 15.37
CA ARG A 164 -0.59 8.35 16.21
C ARG A 164 -1.87 8.67 15.44
N LEU A 165 -1.72 9.26 14.25
CA LEU A 165 -2.84 9.66 13.41
C LEU A 165 -3.63 8.43 12.93
N LEU A 166 -2.93 7.43 12.38
CA LEU A 166 -3.55 6.22 11.86
C LEU A 166 -4.28 5.42 12.97
N LYS A 167 -3.70 5.34 14.18
CA LYS A 167 -4.33 4.71 15.35
C LYS A 167 -5.63 5.41 15.75
N GLN A 168 -5.64 6.74 15.74
CA GLN A 168 -6.84 7.53 16.03
C GLN A 168 -7.93 7.24 15.00
N LEU A 169 -7.62 7.34 13.70
CA LEU A 169 -8.57 7.09 12.62
C LEU A 169 -9.13 5.66 12.65
N ARG A 170 -8.27 4.67 12.87
CA ARG A 170 -8.67 3.26 13.01
C ARG A 170 -9.63 3.05 14.17
N SER A 171 -9.35 3.65 15.33
CA SER A 171 -10.14 3.44 16.56
C SER A 171 -11.53 4.09 16.49
N PHE A 172 -11.61 5.35 16.04
CA PHE A 172 -12.86 6.12 16.08
C PHE A 172 -13.69 6.05 14.80
N ALA A 173 -13.05 5.90 13.64
CA ALA A 173 -13.72 6.17 12.36
C ALA A 173 -13.78 4.95 11.43
N GLY A 174 -12.80 4.04 11.52
CA GLY A 174 -12.72 2.85 10.68
C GLY A 174 -13.37 1.61 11.29
N ALA A 175 -12.91 1.20 12.48
CA ALA A 175 -13.28 -0.09 13.08
C ALA A 175 -14.44 -0.01 14.08
N HIS A 176 -15.09 1.15 14.25
CA HIS A 176 -16.21 1.38 15.18
C HIS A 176 -15.95 0.81 16.60
N ARG A 177 -14.70 0.86 17.07
CA ARG A 177 -14.31 0.27 18.37
C ARG A 177 -14.72 1.14 19.53
N ASP A 178 -14.84 2.44 19.30
CA ASP A 178 -15.37 3.39 20.28
C ASP A 178 -16.90 3.47 20.19
N ARG A 179 -17.56 3.60 21.34
CA ARG A 179 -19.03 3.70 21.45
C ARG A 179 -19.52 5.15 21.44
N ASP A 180 -18.63 6.13 21.52
CA ASP A 180 -18.94 7.55 21.43
C ASP A 180 -19.20 7.94 19.96
N ALA A 181 -20.48 7.93 19.59
CA ALA A 181 -20.93 8.30 18.25
C ALA A 181 -20.66 9.78 17.92
N GLY A 182 -20.67 10.67 18.92
CA GLY A 182 -20.40 12.09 18.73
C GLY A 182 -18.95 12.33 18.31
N LYS A 183 -18.02 11.74 19.06
CA LYS A 183 -16.59 11.76 18.73
C LYS A 183 -16.29 11.06 17.41
N GLN A 184 -17.00 9.96 17.11
CA GLN A 184 -16.91 9.32 15.80
C GLN A 184 -17.29 10.29 14.68
N MET A 185 -18.41 11.03 14.82
CA MET A 185 -18.85 11.98 13.81
C MET A 185 -17.86 13.13 13.64
N GLU A 186 -17.32 13.67 14.74
CA GLU A 186 -16.27 14.70 14.72
C GLU A 186 -15.04 14.25 13.90
N VAL A 187 -14.56 13.01 14.13
CA VAL A 187 -13.43 12.47 13.37
C VAL A 187 -13.79 12.26 11.90
N ILE A 188 -15.02 11.81 11.59
CA ILE A 188 -15.48 11.64 10.20
C ILE A 188 -15.57 13.00 9.49
N GLU A 189 -16.02 14.05 10.16
CA GLU A 189 -16.17 15.37 9.55
C GLU A 189 -14.81 16.04 9.30
N ASN A 190 -13.86 15.82 10.21
CA ASN A 190 -12.53 16.43 10.16
C ASN A 190 -11.49 15.62 9.37
N ILE A 191 -11.80 14.38 8.95
CA ILE A 191 -10.86 13.63 8.10
C ILE A 191 -10.72 14.34 6.74
N ASP A 192 -9.48 14.66 6.37
CA ASP A 192 -9.14 15.07 5.01
C ASP A 192 -8.77 13.82 4.19
N PRO A 193 -9.63 13.39 3.23
CA PRO A 193 -9.31 12.26 2.37
C PRO A 193 -7.97 12.41 1.67
N MET A 194 -7.61 13.61 1.21
CA MET A 194 -6.39 13.83 0.45
C MET A 194 -5.13 13.54 1.28
N GLU A 195 -5.13 13.94 2.55
CA GLU A 195 -4.03 13.61 3.48
C GLU A 195 -3.88 12.09 3.63
N ILE A 196 -4.97 11.34 3.77
CA ILE A 196 -4.88 9.87 3.85
C ILE A 196 -4.31 9.25 2.57
N TYR A 197 -4.64 9.81 1.41
CA TYR A 197 -4.05 9.36 0.14
C TYR A 197 -2.57 9.70 0.02
N LYS A 198 -2.11 10.82 0.60
CA LYS A 198 -0.68 11.12 0.69
C LYS A 198 0.03 10.09 1.58
N LEU A 199 -0.56 9.71 2.72
CA LEU A 199 -0.02 8.65 3.57
C LEU A 199 0.07 7.31 2.82
N ALA A 200 -0.92 6.96 2.01
CA ALA A 200 -0.84 5.76 1.19
C ALA A 200 0.33 5.83 0.19
N ALA A 201 0.56 6.98 -0.44
CA ALA A 201 1.71 7.19 -1.32
C ALA A 201 3.05 7.08 -0.57
N GLU A 202 3.13 7.57 0.68
CA GLU A 202 4.31 7.41 1.53
C GLU A 202 4.59 5.94 1.87
N LEU A 203 3.56 5.17 2.28
CA LEU A 203 3.71 3.74 2.52
C LEU A 203 4.19 3.01 1.26
N TYR A 204 3.66 3.41 0.09
CA TYR A 204 4.01 2.82 -1.20
C TYR A 204 5.50 2.90 -1.54
N VAL A 205 6.25 3.85 -0.98
CA VAL A 205 7.71 3.91 -1.15
C VAL A 205 8.37 2.63 -0.62
N GLY A 206 7.98 2.18 0.57
CA GLY A 206 8.49 0.92 1.14
C GLY A 206 7.82 -0.30 0.51
N LEU A 207 6.50 -0.24 0.29
CA LEU A 207 5.72 -1.36 -0.23
C LEU A 207 6.14 -1.76 -1.65
N ASN A 208 6.45 -0.81 -2.55
CA ASN A 208 6.89 -1.14 -3.90
C ASN A 208 8.25 -1.84 -3.94
N LEU A 209 9.16 -1.45 -3.05
CA LEU A 209 10.44 -2.16 -2.89
C LEU A 209 10.19 -3.59 -2.41
N LEU A 210 9.28 -3.76 -1.44
CA LEU A 210 8.88 -5.07 -0.93
C LEU A 210 8.22 -5.94 -2.01
N LEU A 211 7.28 -5.41 -2.78
CA LEU A 211 6.63 -6.12 -3.89
C LEU A 211 7.66 -6.60 -4.92
N THR A 212 8.62 -5.74 -5.28
CA THR A 212 9.68 -6.08 -6.24
C THR A 212 10.60 -7.17 -5.68
N PHE A 213 10.97 -7.06 -4.40
CA PHE A 213 11.75 -8.08 -3.69
C PHE A 213 11.04 -9.43 -3.65
N LEU A 214 9.77 -9.45 -3.24
CA LEU A 214 8.97 -10.67 -3.14
C LEU A 214 8.69 -11.30 -4.51
N LEU A 215 8.46 -10.51 -5.56
CA LEU A 215 8.28 -11.05 -6.91
C LEU A 215 9.52 -11.80 -7.39
N ARG A 216 10.71 -11.25 -7.14
CA ARG A 216 11.98 -11.91 -7.46
C ARG A 216 12.19 -13.17 -6.62
N LEU A 217 11.81 -13.16 -5.34
CA LEU A 217 11.84 -14.38 -4.52
C LEU A 217 10.93 -15.45 -5.12
N VAL A 218 9.68 -15.12 -5.44
CA VAL A 218 8.73 -16.07 -6.04
C VAL A 218 9.27 -16.64 -7.35
N GLU A 219 9.89 -15.80 -8.19
CA GLU A 219 10.52 -16.24 -9.44
C GLU A 219 11.69 -17.21 -9.20
N VAL A 220 12.57 -16.91 -8.25
CA VAL A 220 13.70 -17.79 -7.89
C VAL A 220 13.19 -19.13 -7.36
N LEU A 221 12.18 -19.13 -6.49
CA LEU A 221 11.58 -20.35 -5.94
C LEU A 221 10.84 -21.18 -6.99
N GLY A 222 10.36 -20.55 -8.07
CA GLY A 222 9.74 -21.23 -9.20
C GLY A 222 10.70 -22.11 -10.01
N LYS A 223 12.02 -21.95 -9.83
CA LYS A 223 13.03 -22.75 -10.53
C LYS A 223 13.14 -24.14 -9.90
N SER A 224 12.95 -25.18 -10.70
CA SER A 224 13.04 -26.59 -10.27
C SER A 224 14.38 -26.92 -9.61
N GLU A 225 15.48 -26.36 -10.11
CA GLU A 225 16.83 -26.53 -9.56
C GLU A 225 16.94 -26.08 -8.09
N VAL A 226 16.32 -24.95 -7.76
CA VAL A 226 16.31 -24.39 -6.40
C VAL A 226 15.50 -25.30 -5.47
N MET A 227 14.35 -25.78 -5.94
CA MET A 227 13.51 -26.72 -5.20
C MET A 227 14.23 -28.05 -4.95
N LEU A 228 14.89 -28.61 -5.97
CA LEU A 228 15.64 -29.86 -5.83
C LEU A 228 16.79 -29.72 -4.84
N ARG A 229 17.57 -28.64 -4.92
CA ARG A 229 18.65 -28.37 -3.94
C ARG A 229 18.11 -28.25 -2.52
N HIS A 230 16.96 -27.61 -2.34
CA HIS A 230 16.35 -27.49 -1.02
C HIS A 230 15.91 -28.85 -0.47
N ILE A 231 15.19 -29.65 -1.27
CA ILE A 231 14.74 -30.99 -0.86
C ILE A 231 15.93 -31.89 -0.48
N LEU A 232 16.98 -31.89 -1.29
CA LEU A 232 18.18 -32.72 -1.04
C LEU A 232 18.94 -32.31 0.22
N ASN A 233 18.87 -31.04 0.62
CA ASN A 233 19.55 -30.51 1.80
C ASN A 233 18.66 -30.48 3.06
N THR A 234 17.40 -30.91 2.95
CA THR A 234 16.48 -30.92 4.10
C THR A 234 16.71 -32.20 4.92
N PRO A 235 16.95 -32.11 6.24
CA PRO A 235 17.30 -33.26 7.09
C PRO A 235 16.31 -34.43 7.03
N GLU A 236 15.03 -34.16 6.80
CA GLU A 236 13.96 -35.15 6.71
C GLU A 236 14.08 -36.09 5.50
N PHE A 237 14.82 -35.70 4.46
CA PHE A 237 15.07 -36.56 3.30
C PHE A 237 16.12 -37.64 3.60
N HIS A 238 17.04 -37.37 4.55
CA HIS A 238 18.10 -38.31 4.92
C HIS A 238 17.64 -39.40 5.89
N THR A 239 16.46 -39.26 6.51
CA THR A 239 15.91 -40.25 7.46
C THR A 239 14.92 -41.22 6.83
N ARG A 240 14.58 -41.07 5.54
CA ARG A 240 13.61 -41.90 4.81
C ARG A 240 14.22 -42.82 3.73
N ASN A 241 15.55 -42.85 3.59
CA ASN A 241 16.26 -43.76 2.67
C ASN A 241 17.14 -44.73 3.45
#